data_AF-A0A7G3PII7-F1
#
_entry.id   AF-A0A7G3PII7-F1
#
_cell.length_a   1.000
_cell.length_b   1.000
_cell.length_c   1.000
_cell.angle_alpha   90.00
_cell.angle_beta   90.00
_cell.angle_gamma   90.00
#
_symmetry.space_group_name_H-M   'P 1'
#
loop_
_entity.id
_entity.type
_entity.pdbx_description
1 polymer ?
#
loop_
_entity_poly.entity_id
_entity_poly.type
_entity_poly.pdbx_seq_one_letter_code
_entity_poly.pdbx_strand_id
1 'polypeptide(L)' 'MCFTINAIPTCRYPAKPVGSAKKMVDFYCAPKSSSEAQHFSKLIAKGAAPSQLSLKKPNQKFEVNIPEYCVA' A
#
# COMPACT_ATOMS: atom_id res chain seq x y z
N MET A 1 -13.19 -0.34 0.46
CA MET A 1 -11.94 0.44 0.55
C MET A 1 -10.82 -0.54 0.80
N CYS A 2 -9.72 -0.42 0.08
CA CYS A 2 -8.64 -1.41 0.09
C CYS A 2 -7.33 -0.77 0.54
N PHE A 3 -6.57 -1.52 1.33
CA PHE A 3 -5.33 -1.06 1.92
C PHE A 3 -4.23 -2.09 1.67
N THR A 4 -3.04 -1.63 1.32
CA THR A 4 -1.88 -2.49 1.11
C THR A 4 -1.40 -3.02 2.46
N ILE A 5 -1.24 -4.34 2.58
CA ILE A 5 -0.79 -4.99 3.82
C ILE A 5 0.72 -4.84 4.00
N ASN A 6 1.43 -4.81 2.87
CA ASN A 6 2.86 -4.58 2.80
C ASN A 6 3.13 -3.17 2.25
N ALA A 7 4.23 -2.56 2.70
CA ALA A 7 4.68 -1.30 2.11
C ALA A 7 5.03 -1.52 0.64
N ILE A 8 4.45 -0.71 -0.25
CA ILE A 8 4.87 -0.65 -1.65
C ILE A 8 6.12 0.24 -1.70
N PRO A 9 7.27 -0.27 -2.15
CA PRO A 9 8.48 0.53 -2.24
C PRO A 9 8.25 1.69 -3.21
N THR A 10 8.60 2.89 -2.75
CA THR A 10 8.55 4.12 -3.53
C THR A 10 9.93 4.77 -3.47
N CYS A 11 10.30 5.48 -4.54
CA CYS A 11 11.56 6.22 -4.55
C CYS A 11 11.46 7.42 -3.62
N ARG A 12 12.46 7.57 -2.75
CA ARG A 12 12.59 8.77 -1.91
C ARG A 12 13.11 9.92 -2.77
N TYR A 13 12.51 11.09 -2.62
CA TYR A 13 13.01 12.32 -3.22
C TYR A 13 14.49 12.55 -2.83
N PRO A 14 15.37 12.98 -3.76
CA PRO A 14 15.11 13.44 -5.13
C PRO A 14 15.01 12.33 -6.18
N ALA A 15 15.20 11.07 -5.81
CA ALA A 15 15.29 9.99 -6.78
C ALA A 15 13.96 9.75 -7.52
N LYS A 16 14.05 9.61 -8.85
CA LYS A 16 12.93 9.32 -9.72
C LYS A 16 12.78 7.81 -9.93
N PRO A 17 11.54 7.29 -9.89
CA PRO A 17 11.27 5.91 -10.28
C PRO A 17 11.54 5.70 -11.77
N VAL A 18 12.27 4.66 -12.11
CA VAL A 18 12.53 4.24 -13.50
C VAL A 18 12.26 2.75 -13.64
N GLY A 19 11.70 2.38 -14.80
CA GLY A 19 11.11 1.07 -15.01
C GLY A 19 9.79 0.92 -14.27
N SER A 20 8.95 0.00 -14.73
CA SER A 20 7.71 -0.34 -14.05
C SER A 20 7.49 -1.83 -14.18
N ALA A 21 7.68 -2.56 -13.09
CA ALA A 21 7.33 -3.96 -13.01
C ALA A 21 5.90 -4.08 -12.47
N LYS A 22 5.06 -4.82 -13.20
CA LYS A 22 3.75 -5.24 -12.72
C LYS A 22 3.96 -6.30 -11.65
N LYS A 23 3.53 -6.02 -10.42
CA LYS A 23 3.57 -6.98 -9.31
C LYS A 23 2.18 -7.13 -8.71
N MET A 24 1.83 -8.37 -8.42
CA MET A 24 0.63 -8.69 -7.64
C MET A 24 0.92 -8.38 -6.18
N VAL A 25 0.20 -7.42 -5.62
CA VAL A 25 0.30 -7.03 -4.21
C VAL A 25 -0.96 -7.45 -3.47
N ASP A 26 -0.75 -7.87 -2.23
CA ASP A 26 -1.78 -8.28 -1.29
C ASP A 26 -2.45 -7.07 -0.62
N PHE A 27 -3.78 -7.03 -0.68
CA PHE A 27 -4.61 -6.00 -0.09
C PHE A 27 -5.61 -6.58 0.91
N TYR A 28 -5.89 -5.76 1.91
CA TYR A 28 -7.02 -5.93 2.81
C TYR A 28 -8.12 -4.95 2.42
N CYS A 29 -9.26 -5.49 1.99
CA CYS A 29 -10.42 -4.72 1.60
C CYS A 29 -11.55 -4.87 2.61
N ALA A 30 -12.05 -3.74 3.10
CA ALA A 30 -13.19 -3.67 4.01
C ALA A 30 -14.29 -2.77 3.44
N PRO A 31 -15.57 -2.98 3.82
CA PRO A 31 -16.64 -2.06 3.47
C PRO A 31 -16.30 -0.63 3.90
N LYS A 32 -16.57 0.37 3.04
CA LYS A 32 -16.27 1.78 3.36
C LYS A 32 -17.03 2.27 4.61
N SER A 33 -18.18 1.67 4.89
CA SER A 33 -19.00 1.92 6.07
C SER A 33 -18.45 1.28 7.35
N SER A 34 -17.45 0.41 7.28
CA SER A 34 -16.91 -0.24 8.48
C SER A 34 -16.06 0.73 9.29
N SER A 35 -16.15 0.62 10.62
CA SER A 35 -15.32 1.37 11.56
C SER A 35 -13.82 1.12 11.34
N GLU A 36 -13.46 -0.11 10.96
CA GLU A 36 -12.09 -0.48 10.60
C GLU A 36 -11.57 0.30 9.39
N ALA A 37 -12.34 0.40 8.29
CA ALA A 37 -11.92 1.13 7.10
C ALA A 37 -11.72 2.62 7.40
N GLN A 38 -12.60 3.22 8.20
CA GLN A 38 -12.46 4.60 8.65
C GLN A 38 -11.25 4.80 9.55
N HIS A 39 -10.97 3.86 10.45
CA HIS A 39 -9.81 3.91 11.34
C HIS A 39 -8.50 3.83 10.56
N PHE A 40 -8.35 2.85 9.67
CA PHE A 40 -7.16 2.70 8.84
C PHE A 40 -6.96 3.87 7.88
N SER A 41 -8.04 4.40 7.30
CA SER A 41 -7.96 5.60 6.47
C SER A 41 -7.39 6.80 7.24
N LYS A 42 -7.79 7.01 8.50
CA LYS A 42 -7.26 8.09 9.35
C LYS A 42 -5.80 7.87 9.72
N LEU A 43 -5.40 6.63 9.98
CA LEU A 43 -4.01 6.29 10.31
C LEU A 43 -3.08 6.52 9.12
N ILE A 44 -3.44 6.03 7.94
CA ILE A 44 -2.64 6.20 6.71
C ILE A 44 -2.55 7.68 6.35
N ALA A 45 -3.64 8.44 6.47
CA ALA A 45 -3.63 9.89 6.23
C ALA A 45 -2.68 10.64 7.19
N LYS A 46 -2.40 10.11 8.38
CA LYS A 46 -1.43 10.65 9.33
C LYS A 46 -0.01 10.16 9.10
N GLY A 47 0.25 9.39 8.04
CA GLY A 47 1.57 8.82 7.75
C GLY A 47 1.92 7.60 8.60
N ALA A 48 0.94 6.96 9.26
CA ALA A 48 1.19 5.72 9.99
C ALA A 48 1.57 4.59 9.01
N ALA A 49 2.57 3.80 9.39
CA ALA A 49 3.06 2.72 8.56
C ALA A 49 2.01 1.59 8.42
N PRO A 50 1.93 0.92 7.25
CA PRO A 50 1.02 -0.20 7.02
C PRO A 50 1.35 -1.45 7.88
N SER A 51 2.36 -1.42 8.74
CA SER A 51 2.70 -2.53 9.65
C SER A 51 1.57 -2.92 10.59
N GLN A 52 0.64 -2.00 10.92
CA GLN A 52 -0.58 -2.36 11.67
C GLN A 52 -1.59 -3.16 10.83
N LEU A 53 -1.55 -3.03 9.50
CA LEU A 53 -2.33 -3.86 8.57
C LEU A 53 -1.66 -5.21 8.30
N SER A 54 -0.35 -5.36 8.55
CA SER A 54 0.35 -6.65 8.40
C SER A 54 -0.20 -7.77 9.28
N LEU A 55 -0.95 -7.45 10.35
CA LEU A 55 -1.67 -8.42 11.18
C LEU A 55 -2.97 -8.93 10.54
N LYS A 56 -3.52 -8.21 9.55
CA LYS A 56 -4.74 -8.60 8.84
C LYS A 56 -4.38 -9.54 7.69
N LYS A 57 -5.21 -10.57 7.48
CA LYS A 57 -5.04 -11.47 6.32
C LYS A 57 -5.50 -10.76 5.04
N PRO A 58 -4.75 -10.87 3.93
CA PRO A 58 -5.22 -10.42 2.63
C PRO A 58 -6.48 -11.16 2.22
N ASN A 59 -7.41 -10.41 1.64
CA ASN A 59 -8.60 -10.95 1.01
C ASN A 59 -8.71 -10.59 -0.47
N GLN A 60 -7.79 -9.76 -0.99
CA GLN A 60 -7.75 -9.41 -2.40
C GLN A 60 -6.30 -9.18 -2.87
N LYS A 61 -6.05 -9.44 -4.16
CA LYS A 61 -4.78 -9.15 -4.82
C LYS A 61 -5.02 -8.20 -5.97
N PHE A 62 -4.21 -7.16 -6.07
CA PHE A 62 -4.24 -6.22 -7.19
C PHE A 62 -2.88 -6.14 -7.84
N GLU A 63 -2.88 -6.04 -9.17
CA GLU A 63 -1.69 -5.71 -9.93
C GLU A 63 -1.38 -4.21 -9.75
N VAL A 64 -0.19 -3.92 -9.25
CA VAL A 64 0.31 -2.55 -9.10
C VAL A 64 1.65 -2.40 -9.81
N ASN A 65 1.88 -1.21 -10.34
CA ASN A 65 3.16 -0.87 -10.96
C ASN A 65 4.13 -0.43 -9.87
N ILE A 66 5.21 -1.18 -9.71
CA ILE A 66 6.27 -0.89 -8.76
C ILE A 66 7.51 -0.50 -9.55
N PRO A 67 8.21 0.59 -9.18
CA PRO A 67 9.45 0.96 -9.84
C PRO A 67 10.49 -0.15 -9.67
N GLU A 68 11.24 -0.42 -10.74
CA GLU A 68 12.29 -1.43 -10.71
C GLU A 68 13.56 -0.88 -10.04
N TYR A 69 13.86 0.39 -10.29
CA TYR A 69 14.99 1.09 -9.70
C TYR A 69 14.68 2.57 -9.51
N CYS A 70 15.43 3.19 -8.61
CA CYS A 70 15.38 4.62 -8.35
C CYS A 70 16.68 5.24 -8.83
N VAL A 71 16.61 6.30 -9.64
CA VAL A 71 17.78 7.05 -10.12
C VAL A 71 17.78 8.45 -9.54
N ALA A 72 18.94 8.97 -9.14
CA ALA A 72 19.09 10.30 -8.56
C ALA A 72 19.01 11.40 -9.63
#